data_AF-X0TBE0-F1
#
_entry.id   AF-X0TBE0-F1
#
_cell.length_a   1.000
_cell.length_b   1.000
_cell.length_c   1.000
_cell.angle_alpha   90.00
_cell.angle_beta   90.00
_cell.angle_gamma   90.00
#
_symmetry.space_group_name_H-M   'P 1'
#
loop_
_entity.id
_entity.type
_entity.pdbx_description
1 polymer ?
#
loop_
_entity_poly.entity_id
_entity_poly.type
_entity_poly.pdbx_seq_one_letter_code
_entity_poly.pdbx_strand_id
1 'polypeptide(L)'
;LLNSLQGEPIKRFMLPDTLGILYSSQVYEFIKEILARYPNLHFDFHAHNDYGLATANTLIAVEAGIKGVHCTVNGMGERTGNAPLEEVVVGLHDFLKIKTGIEEKHLFHLSKTVEVFSGQRLSFNKPICGSNVFTQTAGIHADGDKKGNLYVTSLFPERFNRKRQYSLGKLSGKSNLEYNLEEIDIELTKAQKKRVLERIIELGDKKETITAGDLPYIISDVLETPKEKTFRLELCNIVTSMELKPIAVIKLLYKDKGKNKEIELEESAQGDGGYDAFMNAIRKIAKKIGYLLPTLLDYTVNIPPGGKTDALVQCTITWGWQNHKTFITKGINPDQVLAAIKATEKMLNIIAFQKKENRR
;
A
#
# COMPACT_ATOMS: atom_id res chain seq x y z
N LEU A 1 16.67 -26.22 -45.89
CA LEU A 1 17.70 -25.80 -44.91
C LEU A 1 18.06 -26.92 -43.93
N LEU A 2 17.18 -27.33 -43.01
CA LEU A 2 17.51 -28.35 -42.00
C LEU A 2 18.01 -29.69 -42.58
N ASN A 3 17.41 -30.18 -43.68
CA ASN A 3 17.89 -31.39 -44.37
C ASN A 3 19.37 -31.31 -44.78
N SER A 4 19.83 -30.12 -45.15
CA SER A 4 21.21 -29.87 -45.59
C SER A 4 22.16 -29.62 -44.42
N LEU A 5 21.64 -29.24 -43.26
CA LEU A 5 22.43 -28.86 -42.08
C LEU A 5 22.49 -29.95 -41.00
N GLN A 6 21.64 -30.98 -41.07
CA GLN A 6 21.54 -32.01 -40.02
C GLN A 6 22.82 -32.84 -39.82
N GLY A 7 23.72 -32.87 -40.80
CA GLY A 7 25.03 -33.57 -40.73
C GLY A 7 26.19 -32.66 -40.31
N GLU A 8 25.95 -31.36 -40.18
CA GLU A 8 26.97 -30.40 -39.76
C GLU A 8 27.15 -30.42 -38.23
N PRO A 9 28.29 -29.96 -37.68
CA PRO A 9 28.56 -29.95 -36.24
C PRO A 9 27.79 -28.84 -35.48
N ILE A 10 26.49 -28.70 -35.76
CA ILE A 10 25.58 -27.75 -35.12
C ILE A 10 25.01 -28.37 -33.85
N LYS A 11 25.22 -27.71 -32.71
CA LYS A 11 24.77 -28.23 -31.40
C LYS A 11 23.28 -28.04 -31.14
N ARG A 12 22.69 -26.93 -31.60
CA ARG A 12 21.32 -26.51 -31.26
C ARG A 12 20.70 -25.75 -32.42
N PHE A 13 19.45 -26.07 -32.73
CA PHE A 13 18.64 -25.36 -33.72
C PHE A 13 17.53 -24.60 -32.99
N MET A 14 17.56 -23.27 -33.06
CA MET A 14 16.54 -22.43 -32.42
C MET A 14 15.33 -22.27 -33.35
N LEU A 15 14.13 -22.45 -32.80
CA LEU A 15 12.84 -22.20 -33.44
C LEU A 15 12.24 -20.91 -32.83
N PRO A 16 12.39 -19.75 -33.49
CA PRO A 16 11.86 -18.49 -32.99
C PRO A 16 10.43 -18.23 -33.45
N ASP A 17 9.53 -17.92 -32.51
CA ASP A 17 8.27 -17.22 -32.77
C ASP A 17 8.54 -15.71 -32.70
N THR A 18 9.26 -15.20 -33.71
CA THR A 18 9.81 -13.82 -33.73
C THR A 18 8.75 -12.74 -33.57
N LEU A 19 7.54 -12.98 -34.08
CA LEU A 19 6.43 -12.03 -34.05
C LEU A 19 5.42 -12.34 -32.95
N GLY A 20 5.65 -13.39 -32.14
CA GLY A 20 4.75 -13.80 -31.06
C GLY A 20 3.35 -14.18 -31.54
N ILE A 21 3.20 -14.67 -32.78
CA ILE A 21 1.91 -14.86 -33.46
C ILE A 21 1.34 -16.27 -33.28
N LEU A 22 2.13 -17.21 -32.76
CA LEU A 22 1.70 -18.59 -32.68
C LEU A 22 0.71 -18.76 -31.53
N TYR A 23 -0.39 -19.46 -31.79
CA TYR A 23 -1.24 -19.97 -30.74
C TYR A 23 -0.70 -21.29 -30.19
N SER A 24 -0.96 -21.59 -28.91
CA SER A 24 -0.34 -22.71 -28.22
C SER A 24 -0.56 -24.07 -28.88
N SER A 25 -1.74 -24.34 -29.46
CA SER A 25 -1.95 -25.61 -30.19
C SER A 25 -1.10 -25.71 -31.46
N GLN A 26 -0.88 -24.60 -32.17
CA GLN A 26 -0.02 -24.55 -33.35
C GLN A 26 1.43 -24.80 -32.98
N VAL A 27 1.89 -24.28 -31.83
CA VAL A 27 3.22 -24.55 -31.29
C VAL A 27 3.40 -26.04 -31.03
N TYR A 28 2.42 -26.69 -30.37
CA TYR A 28 2.46 -28.12 -30.10
C TYR A 28 2.56 -28.94 -31.39
N GLU A 29 1.65 -28.71 -32.34
CA GLU A 29 1.60 -29.43 -33.62
C GLU A 29 2.90 -29.27 -34.41
N PHE A 30 3.39 -28.03 -34.56
CA PHE A 30 4.61 -27.73 -35.29
C PHE A 30 5.84 -28.40 -34.68
N ILE A 31 5.96 -28.37 -33.35
CA ILE A 31 7.10 -28.98 -32.66
C ILE A 31 7.04 -30.51 -32.78
N LYS A 32 5.86 -31.12 -32.65
CA LYS A 32 5.72 -32.58 -32.82
C LYS A 32 6.10 -33.01 -34.24
N GLU A 33 5.72 -32.25 -35.25
CA GLU A 33 6.11 -32.50 -36.64
C GLU A 33 7.64 -32.39 -36.82
N ILE A 34 8.24 -31.30 -36.33
CA ILE A 34 9.69 -31.09 -36.45
C ILE A 34 10.49 -32.18 -35.72
N LEU A 35 10.10 -32.53 -34.49
CA LEU A 35 10.81 -33.55 -33.71
C LEU A 35 10.65 -34.95 -34.31
N ALA A 36 9.49 -35.27 -34.90
CA ALA A 36 9.28 -36.52 -35.62
C ALA A 36 10.15 -36.60 -36.88
N ARG A 37 10.30 -35.49 -37.60
CA ARG A 37 11.09 -35.42 -38.82
C ARG A 37 12.60 -35.42 -38.57
N TYR A 38 13.05 -34.85 -37.45
CA TYR A 38 14.47 -34.68 -37.11
C TYR A 38 14.79 -35.18 -35.69
N PRO A 39 14.62 -36.49 -35.41
CA PRO A 39 14.68 -37.03 -34.04
C PRO A 39 16.05 -36.93 -33.37
N ASN A 40 17.12 -36.79 -34.16
CA ASN A 40 18.50 -36.71 -33.67
C ASN A 40 18.99 -35.28 -33.44
N LEU A 41 18.21 -34.26 -33.83
CA LEU A 41 18.60 -32.87 -33.65
C LEU A 41 18.12 -32.32 -32.30
N HIS A 42 18.91 -31.45 -31.69
CA HIS A 42 18.50 -30.70 -30.51
C HIS A 42 17.86 -29.39 -30.93
N PHE A 43 16.61 -29.18 -30.55
CA PHE A 43 15.87 -27.94 -30.81
C PHE A 43 15.68 -27.12 -29.54
N ASP A 44 15.79 -25.81 -29.71
CA ASP A 44 15.42 -24.79 -28.75
C ASP A 44 14.17 -24.03 -29.21
N PHE A 45 13.40 -23.49 -28.27
CA PHE A 45 12.27 -22.62 -28.56
C PHE A 45 12.47 -21.21 -27.99
N HIS A 46 12.14 -20.20 -28.80
CA HIS A 46 12.31 -18.79 -28.46
C HIS A 46 11.01 -18.04 -28.76
N ALA A 47 10.26 -17.67 -27.73
CA ALA A 47 8.97 -17.02 -27.87
C ALA A 47 9.02 -15.52 -27.56
N HIS A 48 8.46 -14.71 -28.46
CA HIS A 48 8.07 -13.33 -28.19
C HIS A 48 6.64 -13.23 -27.67
N ASN A 49 6.32 -12.10 -27.01
CA ASN A 49 5.10 -11.94 -26.22
C ASN A 49 4.06 -10.97 -26.84
N ASP A 50 4.09 -10.74 -28.16
CA ASP A 50 3.23 -9.76 -28.85
C ASP A 50 1.72 -9.98 -28.60
N TYR A 51 1.29 -11.23 -28.43
CA TYR A 51 -0.08 -11.60 -28.05
C TYR A 51 -0.26 -12.03 -26.58
N GLY A 52 0.77 -11.87 -25.74
CA GLY A 52 0.72 -12.28 -24.33
C GLY A 52 0.82 -13.79 -24.10
N LEU A 53 1.24 -14.56 -25.11
CA LEU A 53 1.26 -16.03 -25.07
C LEU A 53 2.67 -16.63 -24.87
N ALA A 54 3.72 -15.81 -24.67
CA ALA A 54 5.09 -16.31 -24.64
C ALA A 54 5.33 -17.38 -23.57
N THR A 55 4.83 -17.16 -22.35
CA THR A 55 4.92 -18.13 -21.24
C THR A 55 4.20 -19.44 -21.61
N ALA A 56 2.96 -19.36 -22.07
CA ALA A 56 2.15 -20.53 -22.42
C ALA A 56 2.79 -21.33 -23.56
N ASN A 57 3.19 -20.65 -24.64
CA ASN A 57 3.85 -21.28 -25.79
C ASN A 57 5.17 -21.93 -25.40
N THR A 58 5.93 -21.32 -24.49
CA THR A 58 7.18 -21.90 -24.00
C THR A 58 6.95 -23.18 -23.20
N LEU A 59 5.94 -23.22 -22.34
CA LEU A 59 5.58 -24.45 -21.60
C LEU A 59 5.10 -25.55 -22.55
N ILE A 60 4.25 -25.22 -23.51
CA ILE A 60 3.73 -26.16 -24.51
C ILE A 60 4.85 -26.70 -25.42
N ALA A 61 5.83 -25.85 -25.76
CA ALA A 61 7.00 -26.30 -26.51
C ALA A 61 7.79 -27.38 -25.76
N VAL A 62 7.99 -27.19 -24.45
CA VAL A 62 8.65 -28.20 -23.60
C VAL A 62 7.79 -29.45 -23.47
N GLU A 63 6.49 -29.31 -23.28
CA GLU A 63 5.54 -30.44 -23.25
C GLU A 63 5.56 -31.26 -24.56
N ALA A 64 5.70 -30.59 -25.71
CA ALA A 64 5.81 -31.24 -27.01
C ALA A 64 7.17 -31.94 -27.24
N GLY A 65 8.18 -31.66 -26.41
CA GLY A 65 9.47 -32.36 -26.39
C GLY A 65 10.70 -31.47 -26.62
N ILE A 66 10.55 -30.14 -26.65
CA ILE A 66 11.71 -29.23 -26.73
C ILE A 66 12.59 -29.35 -25.48
N LYS A 67 13.91 -29.37 -25.70
CA LYS A 67 14.91 -29.60 -24.65
C LYS A 67 15.65 -28.32 -24.22
N GLY A 68 15.34 -27.18 -24.83
CA GLY A 68 15.92 -25.89 -24.46
C GLY A 68 14.95 -24.75 -24.75
N VAL A 69 14.85 -23.80 -23.83
CA VAL A 69 13.99 -22.62 -23.98
C VAL A 69 14.77 -21.37 -23.71
N HIS A 70 14.44 -20.31 -24.44
CA HIS A 70 15.06 -19.00 -24.28
C HIS A 70 14.09 -18.12 -23.48
N CYS A 71 14.59 -17.55 -22.40
CA CYS A 71 13.81 -16.68 -21.52
C CYS A 71 14.65 -15.48 -21.12
N THR A 72 13.99 -14.45 -20.61
CA THR A 72 14.64 -13.27 -20.05
C THR A 72 14.05 -12.94 -18.69
N VAL A 73 14.86 -12.42 -17.78
CA VAL A 73 14.34 -11.92 -16.50
C VAL A 73 13.34 -10.79 -16.79
N ASN A 74 12.19 -10.81 -16.12
CA ASN A 74 11.13 -9.82 -16.28
C ASN A 74 10.47 -9.79 -17.67
N GLY A 75 10.77 -10.75 -18.55
CA GLY A 75 10.28 -10.76 -19.93
C GLY A 75 10.88 -9.66 -20.81
N MET A 76 12.08 -9.16 -20.47
CA MET A 76 12.78 -8.15 -21.27
C MET A 76 12.99 -8.57 -22.74
N GLY A 77 12.92 -7.61 -23.65
CA GLY A 77 13.15 -7.85 -25.07
C GLY A 77 12.62 -6.72 -25.93
N GLU A 78 12.60 -6.93 -27.24
CA GLU A 78 11.98 -6.00 -28.17
C GLU A 78 10.46 -5.97 -28.00
N ARG A 79 9.83 -4.81 -28.25
CA ARG A 79 8.37 -4.61 -28.25
C ARG A 79 7.73 -5.03 -26.91
N THR A 80 7.01 -6.14 -26.89
CA THR A 80 6.31 -6.72 -25.73
C THR A 80 7.18 -7.71 -24.95
N GLY A 81 8.39 -7.96 -25.43
CA GLY A 81 9.39 -8.77 -24.75
C GLY A 81 9.38 -10.25 -25.12
N ASN A 82 10.17 -11.01 -24.35
CA ASN A 82 10.33 -12.46 -24.50
C ASN A 82 9.60 -13.21 -23.37
N ALA A 83 9.59 -14.54 -23.45
CA ALA A 83 9.13 -15.38 -22.35
C ALA A 83 9.81 -15.00 -21.01
N PRO A 84 9.05 -14.61 -19.96
CA PRO A 84 9.61 -14.26 -18.66
C PRO A 84 10.16 -15.48 -17.93
N LEU A 85 11.44 -15.42 -17.55
CA LEU A 85 12.16 -16.51 -16.89
C LEU A 85 11.44 -16.99 -15.62
N GLU A 86 11.03 -16.05 -14.77
CA GLU A 86 10.36 -16.35 -13.51
C GLU A 86 9.02 -17.07 -13.69
N GLU A 87 8.28 -16.77 -14.76
CA GLU A 87 7.01 -17.45 -15.06
C GLU A 87 7.23 -18.83 -15.64
N VAL A 88 8.18 -18.96 -16.58
CA VAL A 88 8.50 -20.23 -17.22
C VAL A 88 9.05 -21.23 -16.21
N VAL A 89 10.00 -20.83 -15.37
CA VAL A 89 10.60 -21.71 -14.35
C VAL A 89 9.53 -22.25 -13.39
N VAL A 90 8.70 -21.36 -12.84
CA VAL A 90 7.63 -21.75 -11.92
C VAL A 90 6.59 -22.63 -12.63
N GLY A 91 6.24 -22.31 -13.88
CA GLY A 91 5.31 -23.12 -14.67
C GLY A 91 5.84 -24.52 -14.99
N LEU A 92 7.14 -24.65 -15.30
CA LEU A 92 7.79 -25.94 -15.52
C LEU A 92 7.76 -26.81 -14.25
N HIS A 93 8.05 -26.20 -13.10
CA HIS A 93 8.06 -26.89 -11.81
C HIS A 93 6.63 -27.30 -11.38
N ASP A 94 5.66 -26.40 -11.53
CA ASP A 94 4.32 -26.58 -10.97
C ASP A 94 3.40 -27.39 -11.89
N PHE A 95 3.44 -27.16 -13.20
CA PHE A 95 2.51 -27.80 -14.14
C PHE A 95 3.12 -29.04 -14.80
N LEU A 96 4.35 -28.93 -15.33
CA LEU A 96 5.00 -30.04 -16.04
C LEU A 96 5.81 -30.97 -15.12
N LYS A 97 5.99 -30.58 -13.85
CA LYS A 97 6.79 -31.32 -12.85
C LYS A 97 8.25 -31.54 -13.28
N ILE A 98 8.76 -30.66 -14.14
CA ILE A 98 10.14 -30.67 -14.61
C ILE A 98 10.97 -29.81 -13.66
N LYS A 99 12.09 -30.34 -13.15
CA LYS A 99 13.01 -29.56 -12.31
C LYS A 99 14.05 -28.85 -13.17
N THR A 100 14.31 -27.58 -12.86
CA THR A 100 15.43 -26.82 -13.41
C THR A 100 16.54 -26.65 -12.35
N GLY A 101 17.70 -26.14 -12.77
CA GLY A 101 18.77 -25.75 -11.84
C GLY A 101 18.56 -24.36 -11.19
N ILE A 102 17.40 -23.72 -11.39
CA ILE A 102 17.15 -22.36 -10.93
C ILE A 102 16.55 -22.38 -9.52
N GLU A 103 17.18 -21.65 -8.61
CA GLU A 103 16.72 -21.47 -7.24
C GLU A 103 15.67 -20.34 -7.15
N GLU A 104 14.40 -20.73 -7.04
CA GLU A 104 13.26 -19.79 -7.10
C GLU A 104 13.27 -18.71 -6.01
N LYS A 105 13.89 -19.00 -4.85
CA LYS A 105 14.07 -18.04 -3.75
C LYS A 105 14.82 -16.76 -4.15
N HIS A 106 15.57 -16.80 -5.26
CA HIS A 106 16.33 -15.65 -5.77
C HIS A 106 15.62 -14.89 -6.90
N LEU A 107 14.50 -15.39 -7.44
CA LEU A 107 13.83 -14.78 -8.59
C LEU A 107 13.39 -13.34 -8.34
N PHE A 108 12.83 -13.05 -7.16
CA PHE A 108 12.40 -11.69 -6.83
C PHE A 108 13.57 -10.70 -6.73
N HIS A 109 14.67 -11.10 -6.08
CA HIS A 109 15.86 -10.24 -5.97
C HIS A 109 16.53 -10.00 -7.33
N LEU A 110 16.63 -11.04 -8.15
CA LEU A 110 17.12 -10.94 -9.52
C LEU A 110 16.25 -10.00 -10.35
N SER A 111 14.93 -10.15 -10.26
CA SER A 111 13.93 -9.31 -10.91
C SER A 111 14.08 -7.82 -10.53
N LYS A 112 14.27 -7.51 -9.25
CA LYS A 112 14.52 -6.14 -8.76
C LYS A 112 15.87 -5.57 -9.22
N THR A 113 16.89 -6.41 -9.26
CA THR A 113 18.21 -6.03 -9.78
C THR A 113 18.10 -5.62 -11.25
N VAL A 114 17.41 -6.41 -12.07
CA VAL A 114 17.18 -6.08 -13.49
C VAL A 114 16.31 -4.84 -13.68
N GLU A 115 15.29 -4.63 -12.86
CA GLU A 115 14.48 -3.40 -12.86
C GLU A 115 15.34 -2.15 -12.65
N VAL A 116 16.27 -2.19 -11.70
CA VAL A 116 17.20 -1.07 -11.41
C VAL A 116 18.15 -0.81 -12.58
N PHE A 117 18.80 -1.85 -13.12
CA PHE A 117 19.80 -1.66 -14.18
C PHE A 117 19.21 -1.36 -15.55
N SER A 118 18.03 -1.90 -15.86
CA SER A 118 17.35 -1.65 -17.14
C SER A 118 16.57 -0.33 -17.16
N GLY A 119 16.24 0.22 -15.98
CA GLY A 119 15.34 1.37 -15.83
C GLY A 119 13.87 1.05 -16.16
N GLN A 120 13.54 -0.19 -16.51
CA GLN A 120 12.18 -0.64 -16.82
C GLN A 120 11.50 -1.13 -15.54
N ARG A 121 10.50 -0.36 -15.09
CA ARG A 121 9.70 -0.71 -13.92
C ARG A 121 8.74 -1.85 -14.23
N LEU A 122 8.63 -2.79 -13.30
CA LEU A 122 7.66 -3.86 -13.34
C LEU A 122 6.27 -3.36 -12.96
N SER A 123 5.25 -3.96 -13.58
CA SER A 123 3.88 -3.79 -13.10
C SER A 123 3.73 -4.39 -11.71
N PHE A 124 2.94 -3.74 -10.85
CA PHE A 124 2.70 -4.21 -9.49
C PHE A 124 2.07 -5.61 -9.43
N ASN A 125 1.32 -5.99 -10.48
CA ASN A 125 0.64 -7.27 -10.62
C ASN A 125 1.36 -8.26 -11.54
N LYS A 126 2.64 -8.02 -11.92
CA LYS A 126 3.45 -8.97 -12.69
C LYS A 126 3.46 -10.34 -11.98
N PRO A 127 3.15 -11.46 -12.66
CA PRO A 127 3.21 -12.79 -12.03
C PRO A 127 4.57 -13.06 -11.39
N ILE A 128 4.55 -13.77 -10.25
CA ILE A 128 5.69 -14.17 -9.40
C ILE A 128 6.41 -12.98 -8.71
N CYS A 129 6.87 -12.00 -9.48
CA CYS A 129 7.76 -10.94 -8.99
C CYS A 129 7.08 -9.59 -8.72
N GLY A 130 5.80 -9.42 -9.08
CA GLY A 130 5.05 -8.19 -8.79
C GLY A 130 4.88 -7.95 -7.29
N SER A 131 4.87 -6.69 -6.87
CA SER A 131 4.72 -6.31 -5.45
C SER A 131 3.42 -6.82 -4.85
N ASN A 132 2.34 -6.87 -5.63
CA ASN A 132 0.99 -7.19 -5.16
C ASN A 132 0.68 -8.70 -5.18
N VAL A 133 1.58 -9.54 -5.73
CA VAL A 133 1.31 -10.97 -5.95
C VAL A 133 0.99 -11.72 -4.66
N PHE A 134 1.57 -11.30 -3.53
CA PHE A 134 1.34 -11.90 -2.21
C PHE A 134 0.62 -10.95 -1.24
N THR A 135 -0.12 -9.98 -1.78
CA THR A 135 -0.85 -8.99 -0.99
C THR A 135 -2.36 -9.23 -1.03
N GLN A 136 -2.98 -9.52 0.10
CA GLN A 136 -4.44 -9.67 0.21
C GLN A 136 -5.08 -8.33 0.54
N THR A 137 -6.00 -7.90 -0.33
CA THR A 137 -6.70 -6.61 -0.19
C THR A 137 -8.10 -6.76 0.40
N ALA A 138 -8.87 -7.73 -0.10
CA ALA A 138 -10.24 -7.93 0.33
C ALA A 138 -10.30 -8.66 1.69
N GLY A 139 -11.10 -8.11 2.62
CA GLY A 139 -11.32 -8.74 3.93
C GLY A 139 -11.86 -10.17 3.87
N ILE A 140 -12.63 -10.52 2.84
CA ILE A 140 -13.12 -11.89 2.61
C ILE A 140 -11.99 -12.88 2.32
N HIS A 141 -10.91 -12.45 1.64
CA HIS A 141 -9.77 -13.31 1.35
C HIS A 141 -8.92 -13.52 2.61
N ALA A 142 -8.70 -12.44 3.38
CA ALA A 142 -8.00 -12.54 4.66
C ALA A 142 -8.76 -13.40 5.68
N ASP A 143 -10.10 -13.32 5.72
CA ASP A 143 -10.93 -14.19 6.56
C ASP A 143 -10.89 -15.66 6.11
N GLY A 144 -10.85 -15.93 4.81
CA GLY A 144 -10.69 -17.28 4.28
C GLY A 144 -9.34 -17.91 4.61
N ASP A 145 -8.25 -17.13 4.58
CA ASP A 145 -6.94 -17.58 5.05
C ASP A 145 -6.99 -17.96 6.54
N LYS A 146 -7.60 -17.12 7.38
CA LYS A 146 -7.74 -17.37 8.83
C LYS A 146 -8.58 -18.61 9.16
N LYS A 147 -9.58 -18.93 8.33
CA LYS A 147 -10.51 -20.06 8.54
C LYS A 147 -10.01 -21.41 8.01
N GLY A 148 -8.77 -21.48 7.54
CA GLY A 148 -8.16 -22.73 7.09
C GLY A 148 -7.51 -22.64 5.73
N ASN A 149 -6.85 -21.52 5.41
CA ASN A 149 -6.05 -21.36 4.19
C ASN A 149 -6.86 -21.59 2.89
N LEU A 150 -8.11 -21.11 2.86
CA LEU A 150 -9.04 -21.36 1.75
C LEU A 150 -8.59 -20.72 0.41
N TYR A 151 -7.74 -19.69 0.46
CA TYR A 151 -7.24 -18.98 -0.73
C TYR A 151 -5.72 -19.11 -0.87
N VAL A 152 -5.21 -20.32 -0.69
CA VAL A 152 -3.78 -20.64 -0.86
C VAL A 152 -3.54 -21.34 -2.19
N THR A 153 -2.44 -20.97 -2.85
CA THR A 153 -1.93 -21.62 -4.06
C THR A 153 -0.55 -22.18 -3.79
N SER A 154 -0.01 -22.96 -4.74
CA SER A 154 1.40 -23.42 -4.72
C SER A 154 2.41 -22.25 -4.79
N LEU A 155 1.94 -21.03 -5.04
CA LEU A 155 2.71 -19.80 -4.97
C LEU A 155 2.60 -19.20 -3.57
N PHE A 156 3.14 -19.88 -2.57
CA PHE A 156 3.29 -19.28 -1.24
C PHE A 156 4.54 -18.39 -1.21
N PRO A 157 4.49 -17.24 -0.51
CA PRO A 157 5.53 -16.21 -0.60
C PRO A 157 6.91 -16.69 -0.14
N GLU A 158 6.98 -17.59 0.84
CA GLU A 158 8.24 -18.10 1.41
C GLU A 158 9.07 -18.86 0.38
N ARG A 159 8.42 -19.49 -0.61
CA ARG A 159 9.07 -20.14 -1.77
C ARG A 159 9.99 -19.18 -2.54
N PHE A 160 9.62 -17.90 -2.55
CA PHE A 160 10.33 -16.84 -3.26
C PHE A 160 11.08 -15.90 -2.30
N ASN A 161 11.30 -16.32 -1.04
CA ASN A 161 11.88 -15.50 0.04
C ASN A 161 11.14 -14.18 0.26
N ARG A 162 9.81 -14.22 0.15
CA ARG A 162 8.90 -13.10 0.38
C ARG A 162 7.99 -13.42 1.57
N LYS A 163 7.22 -12.44 2.01
CA LYS A 163 6.20 -12.59 3.05
C LYS A 163 4.82 -12.22 2.50
N ARG A 164 3.79 -12.85 3.04
CA ARG A 164 2.40 -12.44 2.80
C ARG A 164 2.19 -11.05 3.41
N GLN A 165 1.40 -10.21 2.75
CA GLN A 165 1.10 -8.86 3.23
C GLN A 165 -0.40 -8.63 3.19
N TYR A 166 -0.95 -7.99 4.23
CA TYR A 166 -2.36 -7.66 4.28
C TYR A 166 -2.52 -6.16 4.16
N SER A 167 -3.15 -5.68 3.09
CA SER A 167 -3.26 -4.23 2.88
C SER A 167 -4.23 -3.59 3.88
N LEU A 168 -3.90 -2.38 4.32
CA LEU A 168 -4.75 -1.50 5.11
C LEU A 168 -5.36 -0.42 4.19
N GLY A 169 -6.68 -0.23 4.24
CA GLY A 169 -7.40 0.72 3.40
C GLY A 169 -8.91 0.48 3.35
N LYS A 170 -9.57 1.04 2.33
CA LYS A 170 -11.04 0.99 2.16
C LYS A 170 -11.64 -0.42 2.22
N LEU A 171 -10.94 -1.41 1.65
CA LEU A 171 -11.42 -2.79 1.54
C LEU A 171 -11.00 -3.67 2.73
N SER A 172 -10.30 -3.11 3.71
CA SER A 172 -9.80 -3.87 4.85
C SER A 172 -10.95 -4.34 5.74
N GLY A 173 -10.88 -5.61 6.14
CA GLY A 173 -11.74 -6.20 7.14
C GLY A 173 -11.06 -6.33 8.50
N LYS A 174 -11.78 -6.94 9.45
CA LYS A 174 -11.24 -7.27 10.79
C LYS A 174 -9.98 -8.13 10.68
N SER A 175 -9.98 -9.13 9.81
CA SER A 175 -8.85 -10.06 9.66
C SER A 175 -7.60 -9.35 9.13
N ASN A 176 -7.72 -8.39 8.19
CA ASN A 176 -6.57 -7.58 7.75
C ASN A 176 -5.95 -6.81 8.92
N LEU A 177 -6.77 -6.17 9.75
CA LEU A 177 -6.30 -5.44 10.92
C LEU A 177 -5.64 -6.40 11.92
N GLU A 178 -6.22 -7.57 12.16
CA GLU A 178 -5.66 -8.56 13.10
C GLU A 178 -4.28 -9.07 12.65
N TYR A 179 -4.11 -9.43 11.37
CA TYR A 179 -2.80 -9.84 10.87
C TYR A 179 -1.75 -8.74 11.00
N ASN A 180 -2.09 -7.50 10.66
CA ASN A 180 -1.14 -6.37 10.79
C ASN A 180 -0.81 -6.07 12.26
N LEU A 181 -1.77 -6.25 13.19
CA LEU A 181 -1.53 -6.09 14.63
C LEU A 181 -0.62 -7.19 15.19
N GLU A 182 -0.79 -8.43 14.72
CA GLU A 182 0.06 -9.57 15.07
C GLU A 182 1.50 -9.36 14.57
N GLU A 183 1.69 -8.81 13.36
CA GLU A 183 3.03 -8.51 12.82
C GLU A 183 3.83 -7.49 13.65
N ILE A 184 3.14 -6.58 14.35
CA ILE A 184 3.76 -5.53 15.17
C ILE A 184 3.60 -5.76 16.68
N ASP A 185 3.09 -6.93 17.08
CA ASP A 185 2.89 -7.35 18.48
C ASP A 185 2.06 -6.36 19.32
N ILE A 186 0.93 -5.87 18.76
CA ILE A 186 0.01 -4.97 19.46
C ILE A 186 -1.36 -5.63 19.69
N GLU A 187 -1.75 -5.76 20.97
CA GLU A 187 -3.08 -6.22 21.33
C GLU A 187 -4.07 -5.08 21.56
N LEU A 188 -5.25 -5.19 20.94
CA LEU A 188 -6.36 -4.25 21.10
C LEU A 188 -7.66 -4.98 21.47
N THR A 189 -8.46 -4.38 22.33
CA THR A 189 -9.82 -4.87 22.64
C THR A 189 -10.71 -4.81 21.40
N LYS A 190 -11.80 -5.61 21.38
CA LYS A 190 -12.78 -5.61 20.28
C LYS A 190 -13.31 -4.21 19.94
N ALA A 191 -13.55 -3.38 20.96
CA ALA A 191 -14.02 -2.02 20.78
C ALA A 191 -12.95 -1.09 20.16
N GLN A 192 -11.68 -1.25 20.57
CA GLN A 192 -10.57 -0.50 19.98
C GLN A 192 -10.31 -0.93 18.53
N LYS A 193 -10.28 -2.24 18.25
CA LYS A 193 -10.14 -2.79 16.89
C LYS A 193 -11.19 -2.21 15.94
N LYS A 194 -12.45 -2.15 16.36
CA LYS A 194 -13.54 -1.57 15.56
C LYS A 194 -13.25 -0.12 15.18
N ARG A 195 -12.84 0.71 16.15
CA ARG A 195 -12.55 2.14 15.92
C ARG A 195 -11.32 2.34 15.02
N VAL A 196 -10.28 1.52 15.20
CA VAL A 196 -9.08 1.57 14.36
C VAL A 196 -9.42 1.16 12.93
N LEU A 197 -10.23 0.11 12.74
CA LEU A 197 -10.69 -0.31 11.42
C LEU A 197 -11.51 0.79 10.71
N GLU A 198 -12.45 1.41 11.43
CA GLU A 198 -13.23 2.55 10.89
C GLU A 198 -12.32 3.70 10.44
N ARG A 199 -11.28 4.00 11.23
CA ARG A 199 -10.30 5.04 10.88
C ARG A 199 -9.48 4.68 9.65
N ILE A 200 -9.04 3.43 9.52
CA ILE A 200 -8.31 2.91 8.35
C ILE A 200 -9.18 3.00 7.09
N ILE A 201 -10.45 2.65 7.18
CA ILE A 201 -11.39 2.76 6.05
C ILE A 201 -11.59 4.22 5.66
N GLU A 202 -11.78 5.13 6.64
CA GLU A 202 -11.94 6.57 6.37
C GLU A 202 -10.72 7.19 5.67
N LEU A 203 -9.51 6.81 6.10
CA LEU A 203 -8.26 7.25 5.47
C LEU A 203 -8.10 6.62 4.07
N GLY A 204 -8.41 5.33 3.92
CA GLY A 204 -8.37 4.65 2.62
C GLY A 204 -9.39 5.17 1.60
N ASP A 205 -10.56 5.63 2.04
CA ASP A 205 -11.57 6.28 1.18
C ASP A 205 -11.06 7.60 0.57
N LYS A 206 -10.15 8.27 1.27
CA LYS A 206 -9.47 9.49 0.77
C LYS A 206 -8.32 9.18 -0.20
N LYS A 207 -8.24 7.92 -0.68
CA LYS A 207 -7.18 7.38 -1.55
C LYS A 207 -5.78 7.42 -0.93
N GLU A 208 -5.71 7.38 0.39
CA GLU A 208 -4.44 7.37 1.10
C GLU A 208 -3.85 5.95 1.10
N THR A 209 -2.55 5.82 0.80
CA THR A 209 -1.85 4.54 0.91
C THR A 209 -1.48 4.31 2.37
N ILE A 210 -2.17 3.38 3.04
CA ILE A 210 -1.88 3.03 4.44
C ILE A 210 -0.94 1.83 4.46
N THR A 211 0.24 2.03 5.04
CA THR A 211 1.25 1.01 5.24
C THR A 211 1.16 0.41 6.64
N ALA A 212 1.79 -0.74 6.86
CA ALA A 212 1.94 -1.30 8.20
C ALA A 212 2.69 -0.35 9.15
N GLY A 213 3.62 0.45 8.62
CA GLY A 213 4.34 1.48 9.38
C GLY A 213 3.46 2.62 9.89
N ASP A 214 2.31 2.87 9.25
CA ASP A 214 1.36 3.90 9.67
C ASP A 214 0.45 3.43 10.82
N LEU A 215 0.33 2.11 11.02
CA LEU A 215 -0.62 1.52 11.95
C LEU A 215 -0.40 1.98 13.41
N PRO A 216 0.82 2.01 13.98
CA PRO A 216 1.04 2.51 15.34
C PRO A 216 0.56 3.96 15.54
N TYR A 217 0.76 4.79 14.52
CA TYR A 217 0.31 6.19 14.54
C TYR A 217 -1.22 6.23 14.57
N ILE A 218 -1.89 5.50 13.68
CA ILE A 218 -3.36 5.43 13.62
C ILE A 218 -3.95 4.92 14.94
N ILE A 219 -3.33 3.89 15.55
CA ILE A 219 -3.75 3.36 16.85
C ILE A 219 -3.67 4.46 17.91
N SER A 220 -2.52 5.13 18.04
CA SER A 220 -2.33 6.23 19.01
C SER A 220 -3.36 7.35 18.80
N ASP A 221 -3.60 7.77 17.55
CA ASP A 221 -4.59 8.79 17.20
C ASP A 221 -6.00 8.40 17.67
N VAL A 222 -6.42 7.16 17.39
CA VAL A 222 -7.75 6.66 17.75
C VAL A 222 -7.90 6.50 19.25
N LEU A 223 -6.93 5.88 19.93
CA LEU A 223 -7.02 5.62 21.37
C LEU A 223 -7.04 6.91 22.20
N GLU A 224 -6.30 7.92 21.79
CA GLU A 224 -6.24 9.24 22.45
C GLU A 224 -7.45 10.13 22.12
N THR A 225 -8.29 9.75 21.14
CA THR A 225 -9.49 10.53 20.79
C THR A 225 -10.65 10.22 21.76
N PRO A 226 -11.21 11.21 22.47
CA PRO A 226 -12.35 11.01 23.36
C PRO A 226 -13.60 10.50 22.60
N LYS A 227 -14.39 9.64 23.23
CA LYS A 227 -15.66 9.12 22.64
C LYS A 227 -16.74 10.20 22.51
N GLU A 228 -16.85 11.08 23.50
CA GLU A 228 -17.76 12.23 23.45
C GLU A 228 -16.99 13.47 23.00
N LYS A 229 -17.47 14.13 21.94
CA LYS A 229 -16.94 15.42 21.48
C LYS A 229 -17.88 16.55 21.90
N THR A 230 -17.37 17.48 22.71
CA THR A 230 -18.03 18.76 23.01
C THR A 230 -17.82 19.78 21.90
N PHE A 231 -16.65 19.72 21.26
CA PHE A 231 -16.27 20.55 20.13
C PHE A 231 -16.10 19.67 18.90
N ARG A 232 -16.76 20.05 17.79
CA ARG A 232 -16.55 19.43 16.48
C ARG A 232 -16.23 20.50 15.45
N LEU A 233 -15.09 20.39 14.79
CA LEU A 233 -14.75 21.28 13.68
C LEU A 233 -15.45 20.79 12.41
N GLU A 234 -16.31 21.62 11.84
CA GLU A 234 -17.10 21.26 10.65
C GLU A 234 -16.47 21.77 9.37
N LEU A 235 -15.91 22.98 9.43
CA LEU A 235 -15.19 23.59 8.32
C LEU A 235 -13.92 24.25 8.84
N CYS A 236 -12.84 24.05 8.10
CA CYS A 236 -11.61 24.80 8.24
C CYS A 236 -11.05 25.03 6.84
N ASN A 237 -11.14 26.27 6.38
CA ASN A 237 -10.50 26.70 5.14
C ASN A 237 -9.30 27.56 5.51
N ILE A 238 -8.12 27.15 5.10
CA ILE A 238 -6.88 27.91 5.29
C ILE A 238 -6.33 28.22 3.91
N VAL A 239 -6.17 29.52 3.63
CA VAL A 239 -5.54 30.00 2.41
C VAL A 239 -4.17 30.53 2.78
N THR A 240 -3.14 29.92 2.21
CA THR A 240 -1.75 30.39 2.29
C THR A 240 -1.29 30.74 0.88
N SER A 241 -0.60 31.87 0.73
CA SER A 241 -0.10 32.33 -0.56
C SER A 241 1.24 33.02 -0.36
N MET A 242 2.08 33.03 -1.39
CA MET A 242 3.33 33.79 -1.34
C MET A 242 2.99 35.29 -1.21
N GLU A 243 3.74 36.00 -0.36
CA GLU A 243 3.63 37.45 -0.12
C GLU A 243 2.35 37.95 0.56
N LEU A 244 1.35 37.09 0.79
CA LEU A 244 0.12 37.43 1.51
C LEU A 244 0.07 36.76 2.88
N LYS A 245 -0.46 37.46 3.89
CA LYS A 245 -0.69 36.86 5.21
C LYS A 245 -1.73 35.73 5.12
N PRO A 246 -1.44 34.52 5.62
CA PRO A 246 -2.40 33.43 5.66
C PRO A 246 -3.69 33.79 6.40
N ILE A 247 -4.80 33.26 5.93
CA ILE A 247 -6.14 33.46 6.52
C ILE A 247 -6.78 32.11 6.80
N ALA A 248 -7.38 31.97 7.97
CA ALA A 248 -8.22 30.83 8.33
C ALA A 248 -9.68 31.27 8.52
N VAL A 249 -10.60 30.49 7.96
CA VAL A 249 -12.04 30.59 8.20
C VAL A 249 -12.50 29.26 8.79
N ILE A 250 -13.17 29.30 9.95
CA ILE A 250 -13.58 28.10 10.67
C ILE A 250 -15.06 28.13 11.03
N LYS A 251 -15.69 26.95 10.97
CA LYS A 251 -16.98 26.65 11.59
C LYS A 251 -16.78 25.58 12.65
N LEU A 252 -17.10 25.91 13.90
CA LEU A 252 -16.99 25.04 15.05
C LEU A 252 -18.37 24.82 15.66
N LEU A 253 -18.79 23.56 15.74
CA LEU A 253 -19.97 23.15 16.48
C LEU A 253 -19.59 22.95 17.95
N TYR A 254 -20.27 23.68 18.85
CA TYR A 254 -20.11 23.59 20.29
C TYR A 254 -21.39 23.04 20.92
N LYS A 255 -21.27 21.92 21.65
CA LYS A 255 -22.39 21.35 22.42
C LYS A 255 -22.36 21.89 23.85
N ASP A 256 -23.22 22.87 24.14
CA ASP A 256 -23.39 23.36 25.50
C ASP A 256 -24.30 22.41 26.29
N LYS A 257 -23.69 21.48 27.03
CA LYS A 257 -24.44 20.53 27.87
C LYS A 257 -25.22 21.22 29.00
N GLY A 258 -24.90 22.46 29.37
CA GLY A 258 -25.69 23.22 30.36
C GLY A 258 -27.04 23.70 29.83
N LYS A 259 -27.18 23.82 28.51
CA LYS A 259 -28.41 24.27 27.82
C LYS A 259 -29.01 23.22 26.88
N ASN A 260 -28.38 22.04 26.80
CA ASN A 260 -28.70 20.96 25.88
C ASN A 260 -28.89 21.44 24.42
N LYS A 261 -28.08 22.41 24.00
CA LYS A 261 -28.19 23.07 22.69
C LYS A 261 -26.85 23.01 21.97
N GLU A 262 -26.92 22.74 20.67
CA GLU A 262 -25.78 22.86 19.77
C GLU A 262 -25.71 24.30 19.22
N ILE A 263 -24.52 24.88 19.28
CA ILE A 263 -24.26 26.24 18.85
C ILE A 263 -23.20 26.17 17.75
N GLU A 264 -23.54 26.66 16.57
CA GLU A 264 -22.58 26.89 15.50
C GLU A 264 -21.86 28.22 15.73
N LEU A 265 -20.53 28.18 15.67
CA LEU A 265 -19.67 29.34 15.87
C LEU A 265 -18.78 29.48 14.64
N GLU A 266 -18.84 30.65 14.01
CA GLU A 266 -18.02 30.98 12.85
C GLU A 266 -17.07 32.13 13.20
N GLU A 267 -15.82 31.98 12.79
CA GLU A 267 -14.79 33.00 12.95
C GLU A 267 -13.76 32.94 11.82
N SER A 268 -13.09 34.06 11.61
CA SER A 268 -11.93 34.13 10.74
C SER A 268 -10.81 34.96 11.36
N ALA A 269 -9.58 34.65 10.99
CA ALA A 269 -8.42 35.42 11.41
C ALA A 269 -7.25 35.26 10.44
N GLN A 270 -6.36 36.25 10.47
CA GLN A 270 -5.05 36.19 9.83
C GLN A 270 -4.00 35.70 10.82
N GLY A 271 -2.85 35.26 10.32
CA GLY A 271 -1.71 34.88 11.15
C GLY A 271 -0.41 34.89 10.33
N ASP A 272 0.70 34.59 11.00
CA ASP A 272 2.02 34.54 10.33
C ASP A 272 2.24 33.21 9.57
N GLY A 273 1.42 32.21 9.87
CA GLY A 273 1.32 30.94 9.16
C GLY A 273 -0.12 30.42 9.15
N GLY A 274 -0.43 29.44 8.29
CA GLY A 274 -1.79 28.88 8.20
C GLY A 274 -2.33 28.34 9.54
N TYR A 275 -1.47 27.66 10.31
CA TYR A 275 -1.83 27.16 11.63
C TYR A 275 -2.01 28.29 12.67
N ASP A 276 -1.20 29.36 12.61
CA ASP A 276 -1.39 30.51 13.51
C ASP A 276 -2.68 31.26 13.20
N ALA A 277 -3.02 31.44 11.92
CA ALA A 277 -4.30 32.01 11.50
C ALA A 277 -5.49 31.21 12.07
N PHE A 278 -5.40 29.88 12.01
CA PHE A 278 -6.38 28.98 12.63
C PHE A 278 -6.46 29.16 14.16
N MET A 279 -5.32 29.21 14.85
CA MET A 279 -5.26 29.44 16.31
C MET A 279 -5.75 30.83 16.72
N ASN A 280 -5.62 31.85 15.86
CA ASN A 280 -6.22 33.16 16.10
C ASN A 280 -7.75 33.10 16.02
N ALA A 281 -8.32 32.38 15.05
CA ALA A 281 -9.77 32.19 14.93
C ALA A 281 -10.33 31.36 16.11
N ILE A 282 -9.75 30.17 16.34
CA ILE A 282 -9.34 29.66 17.66
C ILE A 282 -9.74 30.47 18.91
N ARG A 283 -8.81 31.38 19.26
CA ARG A 283 -8.83 32.29 20.40
C ARG A 283 -10.07 33.19 20.40
N LYS A 284 -10.51 33.70 19.23
CA LYS A 284 -11.73 34.53 19.14
C LYS A 284 -12.96 33.74 19.55
N ILE A 285 -13.14 32.52 19.04
CA ILE A 285 -14.24 31.64 19.44
C ILE A 285 -14.17 31.35 20.94
N ALA A 286 -13.02 30.90 21.44
CA ALA A 286 -12.85 30.55 22.85
C ALA A 286 -13.21 31.71 23.80
N LYS A 287 -12.85 32.95 23.43
CA LYS A 287 -13.22 34.17 24.17
C LYS A 287 -14.74 34.39 24.21
N LYS A 288 -15.46 34.19 23.09
CA LYS A 288 -16.93 34.32 23.04
C LYS A 288 -17.66 33.35 23.97
N ILE A 289 -17.14 32.13 24.11
CA ILE A 289 -17.76 31.07 24.93
C ILE A 289 -17.14 30.93 26.33
N GLY A 290 -16.21 31.81 26.72
CA GLY A 290 -15.60 31.79 28.05
C GLY A 290 -14.78 30.53 28.33
N TYR A 291 -14.00 30.06 27.34
CA TYR A 291 -13.01 29.00 27.52
C TYR A 291 -11.60 29.59 27.57
N LEU A 292 -10.81 29.16 28.55
CA LEU A 292 -9.38 29.43 28.61
C LEU A 292 -8.66 28.38 27.76
N LEU A 293 -7.79 28.82 26.87
CA LEU A 293 -6.95 27.94 26.07
C LEU A 293 -5.58 27.79 26.72
N PRO A 294 -4.97 26.59 26.71
CA PRO A 294 -3.59 26.40 27.12
C PRO A 294 -2.63 27.04 26.10
N THR A 295 -1.42 27.32 26.54
CA THR A 295 -0.33 27.82 25.69
C THR A 295 0.27 26.66 24.91
N LEU A 296 0.57 26.87 23.63
CA LEU A 296 1.37 25.92 22.84
C LEU A 296 2.82 26.04 23.29
N LEU A 297 3.39 24.95 23.82
CA LEU A 297 4.78 24.89 24.29
C LEU A 297 5.71 24.26 23.26
N ASP A 298 5.25 23.24 22.55
CA ASP A 298 6.04 22.53 21.55
C ASP A 298 5.14 22.01 20.41
N TYR A 299 5.70 21.92 19.20
CA TYR A 299 5.03 21.53 17.98
C TYR A 299 5.97 20.70 17.10
N THR A 300 5.68 19.40 16.99
CA THR A 300 6.51 18.46 16.22
C THR A 300 5.67 17.80 15.13
N VAL A 301 6.24 17.75 13.92
CA VAL A 301 5.63 17.08 12.76
C VAL A 301 6.53 15.91 12.36
N ASN A 302 5.98 14.70 12.38
CA ASN A 302 6.69 13.47 12.05
C ASN A 302 6.03 12.77 10.86
N ILE A 303 6.86 12.29 9.94
CA ILE A 303 6.44 11.45 8.81
C ILE A 303 6.90 10.01 9.10
N PRO A 304 6.03 9.00 8.98
CA PRO A 304 6.41 7.60 9.15
C PRO A 304 7.55 7.18 8.20
N PRO A 305 8.34 6.17 8.58
CA PRO A 305 9.45 5.69 7.74
C PRO A 305 8.98 5.27 6.34
N GLY A 306 9.72 5.67 5.30
CA GLY A 306 9.40 5.34 3.90
C GLY A 306 9.24 6.55 2.98
N GLY A 307 9.12 7.76 3.53
CA GLY A 307 9.42 9.04 2.85
C GLY A 307 8.79 9.26 1.48
N LYS A 308 7.45 9.18 1.37
CA LYS A 308 6.71 9.52 0.14
C LYS A 308 5.98 10.86 0.28
N THR A 309 5.77 11.55 -0.84
CA THR A 309 5.09 12.86 -0.87
C THR A 309 3.61 12.79 -0.48
N ASP A 310 3.01 11.61 -0.51
CA ASP A 310 1.63 11.31 -0.13
C ASP A 310 1.52 10.55 1.21
N ALA A 311 2.60 10.51 1.99
CA ALA A 311 2.63 9.83 3.28
C ALA A 311 1.73 10.51 4.31
N LEU A 312 1.24 9.72 5.27
CA LEU A 312 0.57 10.25 6.44
C LEU A 312 1.53 11.11 7.27
N VAL A 313 0.99 12.16 7.88
CA VAL A 313 1.75 13.04 8.77
C VAL A 313 1.12 12.99 10.15
N GLN A 314 1.94 12.79 11.18
CA GLN A 314 1.53 12.96 12.57
C GLN A 314 2.03 14.30 13.09
N CYS A 315 1.11 15.14 13.54
CA CYS A 315 1.44 16.33 14.32
C CYS A 315 1.24 16.04 15.81
N THR A 316 2.26 16.33 16.62
CA THR A 316 2.24 16.24 18.08
C THR A 316 2.41 17.63 18.66
N ILE A 317 1.48 18.04 19.52
CA ILE A 317 1.48 19.36 20.14
C ILE A 317 1.48 19.22 21.66
N THR A 318 2.43 19.89 22.31
CA THR A 318 2.52 19.98 23.77
C THR A 318 1.87 21.27 24.23
N TRP A 319 0.89 21.15 25.11
CA TRP A 319 0.11 22.25 25.66
C TRP A 319 0.46 22.46 27.14
N GLY A 320 0.51 23.72 27.57
CA GLY A 320 0.83 24.12 28.94
C GLY A 320 -0.22 25.03 29.54
N TRP A 321 -0.51 24.81 30.83
CA TRP A 321 -1.30 25.70 31.67
C TRP A 321 -0.39 26.59 32.53
N GLN A 322 -0.93 27.71 33.03
CA GLN A 322 -0.20 28.63 33.92
C GLN A 322 0.29 27.97 35.22
N ASN A 323 -0.32 26.86 35.65
CA ASN A 323 0.08 26.08 36.82
C ASN A 323 1.13 24.99 36.51
N HIS A 324 1.89 25.13 35.41
CA HIS A 324 2.90 24.18 34.95
C HIS A 324 2.39 22.78 34.58
N LYS A 325 1.07 22.53 34.58
CA LYS A 325 0.53 21.27 34.06
C LYS A 325 0.61 21.27 32.54
N THR A 326 1.16 20.19 31.98
CA THR A 326 1.26 19.99 30.54
C THR A 326 0.50 18.75 30.10
N PHE A 327 0.05 18.74 28.85
CA PHE A 327 -0.49 17.56 28.19
C PHE A 327 -0.22 17.60 26.69
N ILE A 328 -0.28 16.45 26.05
CA ILE A 328 0.07 16.28 24.64
C ILE A 328 -1.19 15.89 23.88
N THR A 329 -1.34 16.42 22.67
CA THR A 329 -2.30 15.92 21.70
C THR A 329 -1.64 15.57 20.38
N LYS A 330 -2.17 14.55 19.71
CA LYS A 330 -1.68 14.09 18.41
C LYS A 330 -2.79 14.13 17.38
N GLY A 331 -2.47 14.40 16.13
CA GLY A 331 -3.40 14.33 15.01
C GLY A 331 -2.73 13.77 13.77
N ILE A 332 -3.49 12.98 12.99
CA ILE A 332 -2.99 12.33 11.77
C ILE A 332 -3.79 12.77 10.54
N ASN A 333 -3.06 13.18 9.51
CA ASN A 333 -3.61 13.59 8.22
C ASN A 333 -2.48 13.57 7.17
N PRO A 334 -2.75 13.30 5.87
CA PRO A 334 -1.76 13.54 4.82
C PRO A 334 -1.30 15.00 4.75
N ASP A 335 -2.16 15.95 5.11
CA ASP A 335 -1.82 17.37 5.18
C ASP A 335 -1.31 17.73 6.59
N GLN A 336 -0.09 18.27 6.66
CA GLN A 336 0.57 18.65 7.91
C GLN A 336 -0.22 19.68 8.75
N VAL A 337 -0.90 20.63 8.12
CA VAL A 337 -1.69 21.66 8.81
C VAL A 337 -3.00 21.06 9.30
N LEU A 338 -3.65 20.21 8.51
CA LEU A 338 -4.84 19.50 8.93
C LEU A 338 -4.55 18.48 10.04
N ALA A 339 -3.35 17.88 10.06
CA ALA A 339 -2.89 17.03 11.17
C ALA A 339 -2.83 17.83 12.47
N ALA A 340 -2.26 19.04 12.42
CA ALA A 340 -2.23 19.95 13.56
C ALA A 340 -3.62 20.40 14.01
N ILE A 341 -4.50 20.74 13.07
CA ILE A 341 -5.90 21.10 13.38
C ILE A 341 -6.61 19.97 14.13
N LYS A 342 -6.41 18.71 13.72
CA LYS A 342 -6.95 17.54 14.44
C LYS A 342 -6.37 17.42 15.85
N ALA A 343 -5.07 17.62 16.02
CA ALA A 343 -4.45 17.64 17.34
C ALA A 343 -5.06 18.74 18.24
N THR A 344 -5.35 19.92 17.68
CA THR A 344 -6.00 21.03 18.40
C THR A 344 -7.47 20.76 18.71
N GLU A 345 -8.23 20.11 17.82
CA GLU A 345 -9.61 19.70 18.11
C GLU A 345 -9.64 18.75 19.32
N LYS A 346 -8.67 17.82 19.42
CA LYS A 346 -8.54 16.97 20.62
C LYS A 346 -8.24 17.78 21.87
N MET A 347 -7.37 18.78 21.77
CA MET A 347 -7.08 19.68 22.89
C MET A 347 -8.36 20.36 23.39
N LEU A 348 -9.17 20.93 22.48
CA LEU A 348 -10.44 21.57 22.83
C LEU A 348 -11.38 20.61 23.57
N ASN A 349 -11.42 19.35 23.17
CA ASN A 349 -12.25 18.34 23.83
C ASN A 349 -11.69 17.87 25.18
N ILE A 350 -10.37 17.79 25.34
CA ILE A 350 -9.73 17.48 26.64
C ILE A 350 -10.04 18.58 27.66
N ILE A 351 -9.87 19.85 27.28
CA ILE A 351 -10.15 20.98 28.19
C ILE A 351 -11.65 21.08 28.53
N ALA A 352 -12.53 20.71 27.60
CA ALA A 352 -13.97 20.62 27.85
C ALA A 352 -14.30 19.56 28.90
N PHE A 353 -13.63 18.40 28.82
CA PHE A 353 -13.81 17.32 29.79
C PHE A 353 -13.31 17.72 31.18
N GLN A 354 -12.14 18.35 31.28
CA GLN A 354 -11.58 18.80 32.57
C GLN A 354 -12.46 19.88 33.24
N LYS A 355 -13.02 20.82 32.45
CA LYS A 355 -13.97 21.83 32.95
C LYS A 355 -15.26 21.21 33.50
N LYS A 356 -15.64 20.02 33.03
CA LYS A 356 -16.79 19.27 33.54
C LYS A 356 -16.50 18.61 34.89
N GLU A 357 -15.32 18.01 35.08
CA GLU A 357 -14.94 17.40 36.37
C GLU A 357 -14.82 18.44 37.47
N ASN A 358 -14.25 19.63 37.19
CA ASN A 358 -14.14 20.71 38.18
C ASN A 358 -15.48 21.39 38.54
N ARG A 359 -16.59 21.07 37.84
CA ARG A 359 -17.94 21.60 38.11
C ARG A 359 -18.86 20.58 38.81
N ARG A 360 -18.42 19.33 38.95
CA ARG A 360 -19.06 18.30 39.78
C ARG A 360 -18.41 18.33 41.15
#